data_AF-A0A661R7M9-F1
#
_entry.id   AF-A0A661R7M9-F1
#
_cell.length_a   1.000
_cell.length_b   1.000
_cell.length_c   1.000
_cell.angle_alpha   90.00
_cell.angle_beta   90.00
_cell.angle_gamma   90.00
#
_symmetry.space_group_name_H-M   'P 1'
#
loop_
_entity.id
_entity.type
_entity.pdbx_description
1 polymer ?
#
loop_
_entity_poly.entity_id
_entity_poly.type
_entity_poly.pdbx_seq_one_letter_code
_entity_poly.pdbx_strand_id
1 'polypeptide(L)'
;MPVALMSRTILDKQVLVAASGIGSDSWLDEIITATGARKAGIDEADYIIASSVPEFAELRSVKQGTLLSPEDGATLIIWLSDVIGGDAGTIEISGPGVEDLASLRVSSAMISLIKHRCAIEFEYPLGFDLFAIGSEGFLIGLPRTSSVKIISEKG
;
A
#
# COMPACT_ATOMS: atom_id res chain seq x y z
N MET A 1 5.72 -13.21 9.92
CA MET A 1 4.75 -12.27 9.32
C MET A 1 5.06 -12.06 7.84
N PRO A 2 4.08 -12.10 6.93
CA PRO A 2 4.30 -11.89 5.50
C PRO A 2 4.99 -10.55 5.16
N VAL A 3 4.66 -9.47 5.87
CA VAL A 3 5.33 -8.16 5.73
C VAL A 3 6.84 -8.28 5.92
N ALA A 4 7.30 -8.98 6.96
CA ALA A 4 8.73 -9.14 7.23
C ALA A 4 9.47 -9.89 6.09
N LEU A 5 8.81 -10.84 5.42
CA LEU A 5 9.42 -11.54 4.27
C LEU A 5 9.58 -10.62 3.07
N MET A 6 8.55 -9.82 2.75
CA MET A 6 8.63 -8.81 1.70
C MET A 6 9.73 -7.79 2.02
N SER A 7 9.73 -7.25 3.23
CA SER A 7 10.72 -6.27 3.69
C SER A 7 12.16 -6.78 3.53
N ARG A 8 12.44 -8.05 3.87
CA ARG A 8 13.79 -8.63 3.71
C ARG A 8 14.22 -8.85 2.25
N THR A 9 13.27 -8.83 1.32
CA THR A 9 13.55 -9.05 -0.10
C THR A 9 13.80 -7.74 -0.85
N ILE A 10 13.16 -6.65 -0.41
CA ILE A 10 13.13 -5.37 -1.14
C ILE A 10 13.82 -4.22 -0.41
N LEU A 11 14.08 -4.34 0.89
CA LEU A 11 14.72 -3.29 1.67
C LEU A 11 16.19 -3.59 1.93
N ASP A 12 16.99 -2.53 1.92
CA ASP A 12 18.38 -2.53 2.35
C ASP A 12 18.74 -1.21 3.05
N LYS A 13 20.03 -0.99 3.33
CA LYS A 13 20.53 0.21 4.03
C LYS A 13 20.35 1.55 3.28
N GLN A 14 20.03 1.53 2.00
CA GLN A 14 19.91 2.74 1.18
C GLN A 14 18.53 3.39 1.33
N VAL A 15 17.51 2.60 1.66
CA VAL A 15 16.11 3.06 1.67
C VAL A 15 15.68 3.62 3.02
N LEU A 16 14.73 4.55 2.97
CA LEU A 16 14.04 5.12 4.11
C LEU A 16 12.73 4.37 4.35
N VAL A 17 12.43 4.04 5.61
CA VAL A 17 11.23 3.31 6.01
C VAL A 17 10.48 4.02 7.13
N ALA A 18 9.16 4.07 7.02
CA ALA A 18 8.26 4.56 8.05
C ALA A 18 7.21 3.51 8.44
N ALA A 19 6.58 3.70 9.59
CA ALA A 19 5.49 2.86 10.07
C ALA A 19 4.21 3.68 10.25
N SER A 20 3.06 3.05 10.03
CA SER A 20 1.73 3.63 10.28
C SER A 20 0.79 2.59 10.90
N GLY A 21 -0.12 3.04 11.76
CA GLY A 21 -1.07 2.18 12.47
C GLY A 21 -0.57 1.65 13.82
N ILE A 22 -1.43 0.91 14.51
CA ILE A 22 -1.22 0.48 15.89
C ILE A 22 -0.14 -0.61 15.98
N GLY A 23 0.82 -0.46 16.89
CA GLY A 23 1.87 -1.44 17.15
C GLY A 23 2.92 -1.57 16.04
N SER A 24 2.82 -0.74 15.00
CA SER A 24 3.67 -0.79 13.81
C SER A 24 5.13 -0.42 14.10
N ASP A 25 5.42 0.37 15.15
CA ASP A 25 6.79 0.67 15.59
C ASP A 25 7.59 -0.60 15.95
N SER A 26 6.95 -1.58 16.60
CA SER A 26 7.62 -2.84 16.94
C SER A 26 8.03 -3.63 15.69
N TRP A 27 7.17 -3.62 14.65
CA TRP A 27 7.48 -4.23 13.36
C TRP A 27 8.60 -3.49 12.65
N LEU A 28 8.59 -2.16 12.73
CA LEU A 28 9.59 -1.31 12.11
C LEU A 28 10.98 -1.59 12.67
N ASP A 29 11.10 -1.71 13.99
CA ASP A 29 12.37 -2.00 14.65
C ASP A 29 12.92 -3.37 14.24
N GLU A 30 12.05 -4.40 14.14
CA GLU A 30 12.43 -5.72 13.63
C GLU A 30 12.88 -5.66 12.17
N ILE A 31 12.15 -4.93 11.32
CA ILE A 31 12.48 -4.75 9.91
C ILE A 31 13.82 -4.05 9.76
N ILE A 32 14.03 -2.93 10.45
CA ILE A 32 15.30 -2.18 10.44
C ILE A 32 16.46 -3.07 10.90
N THR A 33 16.26 -3.84 11.97
CA THR A 33 17.28 -4.77 12.48
C THR A 33 17.63 -5.83 11.44
N ALA A 34 16.63 -6.34 10.70
CA ALA A 34 16.81 -7.40 9.72
C ALA A 34 17.37 -6.93 8.37
N THR A 35 17.16 -5.68 7.98
CA THR A 35 17.47 -5.16 6.63
C THR A 35 18.53 -4.06 6.61
N GLY A 36 18.74 -3.38 7.75
CA GLY A 36 19.58 -2.19 7.85
C GLY A 36 18.94 -0.92 7.30
N ALA A 37 17.66 -0.96 6.91
CA ALA A 37 16.91 0.23 6.45
C ALA A 37 16.92 1.35 7.50
N ARG A 38 16.72 2.58 7.05
CA ARG A 38 16.81 3.77 7.93
C ARG A 38 15.41 4.30 8.24
N LYS A 39 15.11 4.56 9.51
CA LYS A 39 13.82 5.15 9.92
C LYS A 39 13.69 6.59 9.39
N ALA A 40 12.52 6.96 8.90
CA ALA A 40 12.17 8.32 8.48
C ALA A 40 10.70 8.66 8.82
N GLY A 41 10.30 9.90 8.57
CA GLY A 41 8.89 10.31 8.55
C GLY A 41 8.16 9.72 7.36
N ILE A 42 6.82 9.63 7.43
CA ILE A 42 5.99 9.05 6.37
C ILE A 42 6.10 9.82 5.03
N ASP A 43 6.41 11.11 5.11
CA ASP A 43 6.59 12.05 4.01
C ASP A 43 7.98 11.98 3.34
N GLU A 44 8.93 11.29 3.97
CA GLU A 44 10.29 11.10 3.46
C GLU A 44 10.58 9.63 3.11
N ALA A 45 9.77 8.70 3.61
CA ALA A 45 10.01 7.27 3.47
C ALA A 45 9.81 6.76 2.03
N ASP A 46 10.72 5.89 1.59
CA ASP A 46 10.61 5.15 0.33
C ASP A 46 9.65 3.96 0.50
N TYR A 47 9.55 3.41 1.72
CA TYR A 47 8.64 2.33 2.07
C TYR A 47 7.86 2.65 3.34
N ILE A 48 6.55 2.40 3.30
CA ILE A 48 5.67 2.60 4.46
C ILE A 48 5.11 1.24 4.85
N ILE A 49 5.33 0.85 6.11
CA ILE A 49 4.81 -0.39 6.67
C ILE A 49 3.60 -0.07 7.54
N ALA A 50 2.42 -0.50 7.09
CA ALA A 50 1.16 -0.20 7.77
C ALA A 50 0.53 -1.45 8.42
N SER A 51 0.07 -1.34 9.67
CA SER A 51 -0.65 -2.41 10.38
C SER A 51 -2.18 -2.25 10.31
N SER A 52 -2.65 -1.14 9.76
CA SER A 52 -4.05 -0.82 9.49
C SER A 52 -4.14 0.14 8.32
N VAL A 53 -5.34 0.37 7.78
CA VAL A 53 -5.54 1.36 6.70
C VAL A 53 -5.11 2.73 7.22
N PRO A 54 -4.08 3.38 6.64
CA PRO A 54 -3.67 4.69 7.11
C PRO A 54 -4.76 5.72 6.84
N GLU A 55 -4.80 6.76 7.66
CA GLU A 55 -5.74 7.86 7.48
C GLU A 55 -5.47 8.58 6.15
N PHE A 56 -6.51 9.18 5.58
CA PHE A 56 -6.35 9.91 4.31
C PHE A 56 -5.27 11.01 4.38
N ALA A 57 -5.16 11.70 5.51
CA ALA A 57 -4.14 12.74 5.72
C ALA A 57 -2.71 12.18 5.68
N GLU A 58 -2.49 10.99 6.27
CA GLU A 58 -1.20 10.28 6.21
C GLU A 58 -0.89 9.86 4.77
N LEU A 59 -1.86 9.26 4.08
CA LEU A 59 -1.70 8.83 2.68
C LEU A 59 -1.41 10.00 1.73
N ARG A 60 -1.94 11.19 2.02
CA ARG A 60 -1.69 12.40 1.26
C ARG A 60 -0.27 12.94 1.41
N SER A 61 0.38 12.68 2.55
CA SER A 61 1.78 13.07 2.76
C SER A 61 2.80 12.12 2.13
N VAL A 62 2.38 10.94 1.67
CA VAL A 62 3.28 9.94 1.08
C VAL A 62 3.98 10.47 -0.16
N LYS A 63 5.29 10.20 -0.30
CA LYS A 63 6.07 10.55 -1.48
C LYS A 63 5.42 9.99 -2.75
N GLN A 64 5.16 10.85 -3.72
CA GLN A 64 4.61 10.47 -5.02
C GLN A 64 5.66 10.48 -6.14
N GLY A 65 6.93 10.77 -5.80
CA GLY A 65 7.97 11.05 -6.77
C GLY A 65 7.79 12.42 -7.42
N THR A 66 8.54 12.66 -8.50
CA THR A 66 8.45 13.90 -9.28
C THR A 66 8.24 13.58 -10.75
N LEU A 67 7.97 14.60 -11.58
CA LEU A 67 7.88 14.40 -13.04
C LEU A 67 9.18 13.86 -13.66
N LEU A 68 10.33 14.22 -13.09
CA LEU A 68 11.65 13.81 -13.58
C LEU A 68 12.10 12.46 -13.01
N SER A 69 11.62 12.12 -11.81
CA SER A 69 11.94 10.89 -11.11
C SER A 69 10.67 10.32 -10.46
N PRO A 70 9.72 9.78 -11.27
CA PRO A 70 8.52 9.17 -10.73
C PRO A 70 8.87 7.96 -9.87
N GLU A 71 9.92 7.22 -10.18
CA GLU A 71 10.39 6.06 -9.41
C GLU A 71 10.69 6.33 -7.93
N ASP A 72 10.91 7.60 -7.55
CA ASP A 72 11.09 8.02 -6.15
C ASP A 72 9.78 8.06 -5.35
N GLY A 73 8.64 7.74 -5.98
CA GLY A 73 7.37 7.51 -5.29
C GLY A 73 7.46 6.33 -4.34
N ALA A 74 6.89 6.48 -3.15
CA ALA A 74 6.98 5.46 -2.12
C ALA A 74 6.22 4.18 -2.48
N THR A 75 6.50 3.12 -1.73
CA THR A 75 5.71 1.89 -1.72
C THR A 75 5.03 1.70 -0.38
N LEU A 76 3.71 1.65 -0.36
CA LEU A 76 2.92 1.30 0.81
C LEU A 76 2.73 -0.21 0.89
N ILE A 77 3.17 -0.82 1.99
CA ILE A 77 2.98 -2.24 2.29
C ILE A 77 2.11 -2.32 3.53
N ILE A 78 0.87 -2.78 3.36
CA ILE A 78 -0.11 -2.86 4.43
C ILE A 78 -0.49 -4.31 4.75
N TRP A 79 -0.39 -4.66 6.02
CA TRP A 79 -1.01 -5.86 6.57
C TRP A 79 -2.43 -5.53 7.05
N LEU A 80 -3.41 -6.22 6.49
CA LEU A 80 -4.79 -6.17 6.93
C LEU A 80 -5.04 -7.33 7.88
N SER A 81 -5.57 -7.04 9.07
CA SER A 81 -6.06 -8.07 9.99
C SER A 81 -7.27 -8.84 9.44
N ASP A 82 -7.90 -8.30 8.38
CA ASP A 82 -8.99 -8.92 7.63
C ASP A 82 -8.46 -9.60 6.36
N VAL A 83 -9.28 -10.47 5.76
CA VAL A 83 -9.03 -11.04 4.44
C VAL A 83 -9.12 -9.97 3.35
N ILE A 84 -8.42 -10.15 2.22
CA ILE A 84 -8.58 -9.26 1.06
C ILE A 84 -9.94 -9.49 0.40
N GLY A 85 -10.25 -10.76 0.14
CA GLY A 85 -11.52 -11.17 -0.45
C GLY A 85 -12.65 -11.06 0.58
N GLY A 86 -13.82 -10.61 0.15
CA GLY A 86 -14.95 -10.42 1.07
C GLY A 86 -16.25 -10.19 0.33
N ASP A 87 -17.30 -9.83 1.06
CA ASP A 87 -18.61 -9.54 0.48
C ASP A 87 -19.08 -8.10 0.73
N ALA A 88 -18.20 -7.25 1.28
CA ALA A 88 -18.48 -5.84 1.55
C ALA A 88 -18.63 -5.02 0.27
N GLY A 89 -18.01 -5.43 -0.83
CA GLY A 89 -18.14 -4.75 -2.11
C GLY A 89 -17.45 -5.44 -3.25
N THR A 90 -17.54 -4.85 -4.44
CA THR A 90 -16.82 -5.29 -5.64
C THR A 90 -16.00 -4.13 -6.18
N ILE A 91 -14.72 -4.39 -6.45
CA ILE A 91 -13.83 -3.47 -7.15
C ILE A 91 -13.52 -4.00 -8.55
N GLU A 92 -13.28 -3.08 -9.46
CA GLU A 92 -12.75 -3.35 -10.80
C GLU A 92 -11.41 -2.68 -10.97
N ILE A 93 -10.45 -3.42 -11.51
CA ILE A 93 -9.08 -2.98 -11.74
C ILE A 93 -8.78 -3.07 -13.23
N SER A 94 -8.17 -2.02 -13.77
CA SER A 94 -7.65 -1.98 -15.13
C SER A 94 -6.33 -1.20 -15.20
N GLY A 95 -5.65 -1.29 -16.35
CA GLY A 95 -4.36 -0.66 -16.60
C GLY A 95 -3.29 -1.67 -17.01
N PRO A 96 -2.01 -1.25 -17.12
CA PRO A 96 -0.93 -2.13 -17.52
C PRO A 96 -0.83 -3.39 -16.64
N GLY A 97 -0.76 -4.56 -17.29
CA GLY A 97 -0.72 -5.86 -16.60
C GLY A 97 -2.08 -6.52 -16.38
N VAL A 98 -3.18 -5.85 -16.74
CA VAL A 98 -4.53 -6.43 -16.82
C VAL A 98 -4.97 -6.40 -18.28
N GLU A 99 -5.33 -7.56 -18.86
CA GLU A 99 -5.70 -7.66 -20.29
C GLU A 99 -6.97 -6.87 -20.61
N ASP A 100 -8.01 -7.03 -19.79
CA ASP A 100 -9.26 -6.29 -19.91
C ASP A 100 -9.62 -5.62 -18.58
N LEU A 101 -10.20 -6.40 -17.67
CA LEU A 101 -10.73 -5.94 -16.39
C LEU A 101 -10.64 -7.07 -15.37
N ALA A 102 -10.09 -6.78 -14.20
CA ALA A 102 -10.12 -7.72 -13.07
C ALA A 102 -11.19 -7.27 -12.08
N SER A 103 -12.21 -8.11 -11.87
CA SER A 103 -13.27 -7.88 -10.89
C SER A 103 -13.04 -8.73 -9.64
N LEU A 104 -13.04 -8.09 -8.47
CA LEU A 104 -12.76 -8.74 -7.19
C LEU A 104 -13.81 -8.34 -6.16
N ARG A 105 -14.40 -9.32 -5.48
CA ARG A 105 -15.20 -9.07 -4.28
C ARG A 105 -14.27 -8.96 -3.08
N VAL A 106 -14.39 -7.87 -2.31
CA VAL A 106 -13.39 -7.49 -1.31
C VAL A 106 -14.02 -7.17 0.04
N SER A 107 -13.18 -7.21 1.09
CA SER A 107 -13.55 -6.85 2.46
C SER A 107 -13.70 -5.35 2.66
N SER A 108 -14.31 -4.95 3.79
CA SER A 108 -14.50 -3.54 4.13
C SER A 108 -13.17 -2.79 4.31
N ALA A 109 -12.15 -3.47 4.84
CA ALA A 109 -10.82 -2.91 4.99
C ALA A 109 -10.20 -2.57 3.63
N MET A 110 -10.37 -3.45 2.65
CA MET A 110 -9.90 -3.22 1.28
C MET A 110 -10.69 -2.08 0.60
N ILE A 111 -12.01 -2.01 0.79
CA ILE A 111 -12.82 -0.89 0.29
C ILE A 111 -12.32 0.46 0.86
N SER A 112 -12.10 0.54 2.17
CA SER A 112 -11.58 1.76 2.82
C SER A 112 -10.22 2.17 2.26
N LEU A 113 -9.31 1.21 2.10
CA LEU A 113 -7.99 1.44 1.51
C LEU A 113 -8.06 1.95 0.07
N ILE A 114 -8.93 1.35 -0.76
CA ILE A 114 -9.15 1.82 -2.14
C ILE A 114 -9.75 3.22 -2.16
N LYS A 115 -10.71 3.52 -1.28
CA LYS A 115 -11.29 4.88 -1.17
C LYS A 115 -10.22 5.91 -0.89
N HIS A 116 -9.38 5.67 0.13
CA HIS A 116 -8.32 6.62 0.46
C HIS A 116 -7.31 6.77 -0.69
N ARG A 117 -6.86 5.66 -1.29
CA ARG A 117 -5.93 5.71 -2.44
C ARG A 117 -6.52 6.49 -3.62
N CYS A 118 -7.77 6.19 -4.01
CA CYS A 118 -8.40 6.87 -5.14
C CYS A 118 -8.66 8.36 -4.87
N ALA A 119 -8.92 8.75 -3.61
CA ALA A 119 -9.09 10.15 -3.22
C ALA A 119 -7.80 10.99 -3.30
N ILE A 120 -6.62 10.36 -3.47
CA ILE A 120 -5.36 11.09 -3.68
C ILE A 120 -5.30 11.70 -5.09
N GLU A 121 -6.03 11.16 -6.06
CA GLU A 121 -6.07 11.66 -7.45
C GLU A 121 -4.66 11.84 -8.06
N PHE A 122 -3.90 10.75 -8.17
CA PHE A 122 -2.55 10.78 -8.73
C PHE A 122 -2.49 11.48 -10.11
N GLU A 123 -1.55 12.41 -10.25
CA GLU A 123 -1.20 13.02 -11.53
C GLU A 123 -0.16 12.15 -12.23
N TYR A 124 -0.49 11.52 -13.35
CA TYR A 124 0.49 10.69 -14.07
C TYR A 124 1.73 11.51 -14.50
N PRO A 125 2.97 11.02 -14.27
CA PRO A 125 3.36 9.69 -13.79
C PRO A 125 3.58 9.55 -12.26
N LEU A 126 3.23 10.56 -11.48
CA LEU A 126 3.40 10.56 -10.02
C LEU A 126 2.41 9.59 -9.35
N GLY A 127 2.77 9.19 -8.14
CA GLY A 127 1.94 8.38 -7.26
C GLY A 127 2.79 7.46 -6.39
N PHE A 128 2.13 6.65 -5.58
CA PHE A 128 2.77 5.59 -4.82
C PHE A 128 2.21 4.23 -5.23
N ASP A 129 3.02 3.20 -5.06
CA ASP A 129 2.62 1.82 -5.30
C ASP A 129 2.08 1.21 -4.01
N LEU A 130 1.12 0.29 -4.11
CA LEU A 130 0.43 -0.30 -2.96
C LEU A 130 0.50 -1.83 -3.01
N PHE A 131 0.91 -2.45 -1.90
CA PHE A 131 0.77 -3.87 -1.65
C PHE A 131 -0.07 -4.08 -0.40
N ALA A 132 -1.26 -4.68 -0.54
CA ALA A 132 -2.06 -5.11 0.59
C ALA A 132 -1.95 -6.62 0.76
N ILE A 133 -1.77 -7.05 2.02
CA ILE A 133 -1.66 -8.45 2.40
C ILE A 133 -2.77 -8.74 3.41
N GLY A 134 -3.64 -9.71 3.11
CA GLY A 134 -4.71 -10.12 4.00
C GLY A 134 -4.26 -11.15 5.03
N SER A 135 -5.09 -11.37 6.04
CA SER A 135 -4.83 -12.30 7.14
C SER A 135 -4.60 -13.76 6.71
N GLU A 136 -5.17 -14.17 5.58
CA GLU A 136 -4.96 -15.49 4.97
C GLU A 136 -3.68 -15.60 4.11
N GLY A 137 -2.88 -14.54 4.02
CA GLY A 137 -1.62 -14.51 3.28
C GLY A 137 -1.77 -14.23 1.77
N PHE A 138 -2.99 -14.03 1.28
CA PHE A 138 -3.21 -13.46 -0.06
C PHE A 138 -2.67 -12.03 -0.12
N LEU A 139 -2.13 -11.65 -1.28
CA LEU A 139 -1.61 -10.32 -1.54
C LEU A 139 -2.21 -9.76 -2.84
N ILE A 140 -2.48 -8.45 -2.84
CA ILE A 140 -2.81 -7.67 -4.02
C ILE A 140 -1.80 -6.53 -4.18
N GLY A 141 -1.21 -6.43 -5.36
CA GLY A 141 -0.36 -5.30 -5.76
C GLY A 141 -1.13 -4.36 -6.67
N LEU A 142 -1.13 -3.07 -6.35
CA LEU A 142 -1.77 -2.00 -7.10
C LEU A 142 -0.73 -0.92 -7.39
N PRO A 143 0.00 -1.03 -8.52
CA PRO A 143 0.84 0.03 -9.02
C PRO A 143 0.10 1.37 -9.12
N ARG A 144 0.84 2.48 -9.09
CA ARG A 144 0.30 3.84 -9.27
C ARG A 144 -0.48 4.00 -10.59
N THR A 145 -0.15 3.21 -11.60
CA THR A 145 -0.80 3.21 -12.92
C THR A 145 -2.10 2.41 -12.96
N SER A 146 -2.42 1.63 -11.92
CA SER A 146 -3.67 0.87 -11.85
C SER A 146 -4.85 1.80 -11.59
N SER A 147 -5.83 1.75 -12.49
CA SER A 147 -7.15 2.35 -12.29
C SER A 147 -7.99 1.38 -11.47
N VAL A 148 -8.58 1.87 -10.38
CA VAL A 148 -9.44 1.06 -9.50
C VAL A 148 -10.75 1.78 -9.29
N LYS A 149 -11.87 1.07 -9.49
CA LYS A 149 -13.23 1.60 -9.28
C LYS A 149 -14.00 0.70 -8.32
N ILE A 150 -14.73 1.31 -7.40
CA ILE A 150 -15.69 0.60 -6.54
C ILE A 150 -17.02 0.55 -7.29
N ILE A 151 -17.46 -0.66 -7.64
CA ILE A 151 -18.68 -0.88 -8.43
C ILE A 151 -19.89 -1.09 -7.53
N SER A 152 -19.68 -1.70 -6.37
CA SER A 152 -20.68 -1.87 -5.33
C SER A 152 -20.03 -1.85 -3.97
N GLU A 153 -20.76 -1.33 -2.99
CA GLU A 153 -20.38 -1.33 -1.58
C GLU A 153 -21.67 -1.58 -0.77
N LYS A 154 -21.59 -2.53 0.16
CA LYS A 154 -22.62 -2.77 1.17
C LYS A 154 -22.42 -1.73 2.27
N GLY A 155 -23.45 -0.94 2.52
CA GLY A 155 -23.51 0.01 3.63
C GLY A 155 -23.63 -0.66 5.00
#